data_AF-A0A7I7KZA1-F1
#
_entry.id   AF-A0A7I7KZA1-F1
#
_cell.length_a   1.000
_cell.length_b   1.000
_cell.length_c   1.000
_cell.angle_alpha   90.00
_cell.angle_beta   90.00
_cell.angle_gamma   90.00
#
_symmetry.space_group_name_H-M   'P 1'
#
loop_
_entity.id
_entity.type
_entity.pdbx_description
1 polymer ?
#
loop_
_entity_poly.entity_id
_entity_poly.type
_entity_poly.pdbx_seq_one_letter_code
_entity_poly.pdbx_strand_id
1 'polypeptide(L)'
;MVSLLTHAVLGIAVISWIVASNRQVFSRAAGGPLVSPLEALYYVIGIASVVLGWYFNIRFVQEYSQGSTNPLWGQHGSWAEYIRLMFTNPAASSASQDYTIANVVLLPLFTIVDGYRRGLRRPWLYFVSSLFTSFAFAFAFYFATIERQHRRAQAPATVDA
;
A
#
# COMPACT_ATOMS: atom_id res chain seq x y z
N MET A 1 15.15 -11.63 -9.47
CA MET A 1 13.83 -11.66 -10.17
C MET A 1 12.75 -12.39 -9.39
N VAL A 2 12.99 -13.61 -8.87
CA VAL A 2 12.00 -14.37 -8.08
C VAL A 2 11.41 -13.55 -6.93
N SER A 3 12.23 -12.85 -6.14
CA SER A 3 11.74 -12.00 -5.04
C SER A 3 10.71 -10.95 -5.50
N LEU A 4 10.94 -10.26 -6.63
CA LEU A 4 10.01 -9.25 -7.15
C LEU A 4 8.67 -9.86 -7.59
N LEU A 5 8.71 -11.03 -8.22
CA LEU A 5 7.49 -11.76 -8.60
C LEU A 5 6.72 -12.22 -7.36
N THR A 6 7.42 -12.70 -6.33
CA THR A 6 6.79 -13.06 -5.05
C THR A 6 6.10 -11.84 -4.43
N HIS A 7 6.75 -10.67 -4.40
CA HIS A 7 6.12 -9.44 -3.90
C HIS A 7 4.91 -9.03 -4.74
N ALA A 8 4.98 -9.17 -6.07
CA ALA A 8 3.85 -8.88 -6.96
C ALA A 8 2.63 -9.74 -6.63
N VAL A 9 2.84 -11.05 -6.50
CA VAL A 9 1.76 -12.01 -6.17
C VAL A 9 1.19 -11.73 -4.79
N LEU A 10 2.04 -11.49 -3.79
CA LEU A 10 1.59 -11.15 -2.43
C LEU A 10 0.85 -9.81 -2.38
N GLY A 11 1.30 -8.81 -3.14
CA GLY A 11 0.62 -7.52 -3.27
C GLY A 11 -0.78 -7.68 -3.86
N ILE A 12 -0.91 -8.40 -4.97
CA ILE A 12 -2.21 -8.70 -5.59
C ILE A 12 -3.11 -9.48 -4.64
N ALA A 13 -2.57 -10.48 -3.94
CA ALA A 13 -3.31 -11.29 -2.99
C ALA A 13 -3.86 -10.44 -1.82
N VAL A 14 -3.03 -9.56 -1.25
CA VAL A 14 -3.44 -8.67 -0.14
C VAL A 14 -4.48 -7.66 -0.60
N ILE A 15 -4.31 -7.01 -1.76
CA ILE A 15 -5.31 -6.09 -2.32
C ILE A 15 -6.63 -6.83 -2.56
N SER A 16 -6.57 -8.02 -3.16
CA SER A 16 -7.73 -8.86 -3.41
C SER A 16 -8.43 -9.23 -2.11
N TRP A 17 -7.68 -9.52 -1.04
CA TRP A 17 -8.24 -9.84 0.28
C TRP A 17 -8.91 -8.63 0.94
N ILE A 18 -8.33 -7.44 0.81
CA ILE A 18 -8.94 -6.18 1.26
C ILE A 18 -10.29 -5.98 0.58
N VAL A 19 -10.31 -6.07 -0.76
CA VAL A 19 -11.53 -5.87 -1.57
C VAL A 19 -12.57 -6.94 -1.25
N ALA A 20 -12.17 -8.21 -1.17
CA ALA A 20 -13.07 -9.31 -0.86
C ALA A 20 -13.64 -9.23 0.57
N SER A 21 -12.85 -8.77 1.55
CA SER A 21 -13.33 -8.59 2.93
C SER A 21 -14.32 -7.43 3.05
N ASN A 22 -14.18 -6.41 2.20
CA ASN A 22 -14.94 -5.17 2.24
C ASN A 22 -15.83 -4.98 1.01
N ARG A 23 -16.38 -6.08 0.45
CA ARG A 23 -17.22 -6.03 -0.77
C ARG A 23 -18.33 -4.99 -0.73
N GLN A 24 -18.90 -4.72 0.44
CA GLN A 24 -19.92 -3.67 0.61
C GLN A 24 -19.33 -2.28 0.33
N VAL A 25 -18.12 -1.98 0.82
CA VAL A 25 -17.44 -0.71 0.54
C VAL A 25 -17.08 -0.59 -0.94
N PHE A 26 -16.67 -1.69 -1.57
CA PHE A 26 -16.22 -1.76 -2.97
C PHE A 26 -17.34 -2.02 -4.00
N SER A 27 -18.58 -2.24 -3.58
CA SER A 27 -19.74 -2.34 -4.49
C SER A 27 -20.19 -0.97 -4.96
N ARG A 28 -20.85 -0.90 -6.11
CA ARG A 28 -21.34 0.35 -6.69
C ARG A 28 -22.25 1.08 -5.68
N ALA A 29 -22.03 2.38 -5.49
CA ALA A 29 -22.94 3.22 -4.71
C ALA A 29 -24.25 3.44 -5.49
N ALA A 30 -25.37 3.52 -4.78
CA ALA A 30 -26.67 3.77 -5.40
C ALA A 30 -26.72 5.23 -5.88
N GLY A 31 -26.82 5.43 -7.21
CA GLY A 31 -26.77 6.75 -7.84
C GLY A 31 -25.35 7.35 -7.90
N GLY A 32 -25.06 8.09 -8.98
CA GLY A 32 -23.79 8.80 -9.17
C GLY A 32 -22.68 8.03 -9.90
N PRO A 33 -21.51 8.68 -10.11
CA PRO A 33 -20.37 8.11 -10.83
C PRO A 33 -19.68 6.99 -10.04
N LEU A 34 -19.16 6.00 -10.78
CA LEU A 34 -18.48 4.82 -10.21
C LEU A 34 -17.33 5.21 -9.27
N VAL A 35 -16.56 6.23 -9.64
CA VAL A 35 -15.37 6.73 -8.95
C VAL A 35 -15.50 8.24 -8.82
N SER A 36 -15.27 8.82 -7.64
CA SER A 36 -15.23 10.27 -7.48
C SER A 36 -13.91 10.85 -8.00
N PRO A 37 -13.82 12.14 -8.35
CA PRO A 37 -12.55 12.75 -8.75
C PRO A 37 -11.45 12.56 -7.71
N LEU A 38 -11.78 12.64 -6.42
CA LEU A 38 -10.84 12.42 -5.32
C LEU A 38 -10.39 10.96 -5.22
N GLU A 39 -11.32 10.00 -5.33
CA GLU A 39 -10.98 8.58 -5.39
C GLU A 39 -10.07 8.25 -6.58
N ALA A 40 -10.36 8.83 -7.75
CA ALA A 40 -9.53 8.66 -8.96
C ALA A 40 -8.12 9.20 -8.74
N LEU A 41 -7.99 10.38 -8.11
CA LEU A 41 -6.70 10.97 -7.77
C LEU A 41 -5.88 10.05 -6.85
N TYR A 42 -6.51 9.47 -5.82
CA TYR A 42 -5.83 8.52 -4.94
C TYR A 42 -5.36 7.27 -5.69
N TYR A 43 -6.18 6.69 -6.56
CA TYR A 43 -5.74 5.53 -7.36
C TYR A 43 -4.58 5.89 -8.30
N VAL A 44 -4.64 7.04 -8.97
CA VAL A 44 -3.56 7.49 -9.87
C VAL A 44 -2.26 7.67 -9.10
N ILE A 45 -2.28 8.39 -7.97
CA ILE A 45 -1.10 8.59 -7.12
C ILE A 45 -0.57 7.24 -6.62
N GLY A 46 -1.46 6.37 -6.14
CA GLY A 46 -1.12 5.04 -5.66
C GLY A 46 -0.42 4.21 -6.74
N ILE A 47 -1.03 4.08 -7.92
CA ILE A 47 -0.48 3.30 -9.04
C ILE A 47 0.87 3.88 -9.49
N ALA A 48 0.97 5.19 -9.65
CA ALA A 48 2.23 5.85 -10.01
C ALA A 48 3.34 5.55 -8.99
N SER A 49 3.01 5.55 -7.70
CA SER A 49 3.98 5.23 -6.65
C SER A 49 4.49 3.78 -6.72
N VAL A 50 3.63 2.81 -7.08
CA VAL A 50 4.04 1.41 -7.27
C VAL A 50 4.95 1.29 -8.48
N VAL A 51 4.61 1.93 -9.60
CA VAL A 51 5.42 1.91 -10.84
C VAL A 51 6.81 2.49 -10.58
N LEU A 52 6.90 3.65 -9.93
CA LEU A 52 8.17 4.29 -9.59
C LEU A 52 8.99 3.43 -8.60
N GLY A 53 8.35 2.93 -7.54
CA GLY A 53 9.01 2.04 -6.57
C GLY A 53 9.55 0.77 -7.22
N TRP A 54 8.77 0.18 -8.14
CA TRP A 54 9.19 -1.00 -8.90
C TRP A 54 10.39 -0.72 -9.81
N TYR A 55 10.41 0.42 -10.50
CA TYR A 55 11.57 0.81 -11.29
C TYR A 55 12.86 0.79 -10.45
N PHE A 56 12.86 1.41 -9.28
CA PHE A 56 14.02 1.43 -8.40
C PHE A 56 14.35 0.05 -7.82
N ASN A 57 13.35 -0.74 -7.43
CA ASN A 57 13.55 -2.10 -6.92
C ASN A 57 14.16 -3.04 -7.98
N ILE A 58 13.76 -2.90 -9.25
CA ILE A 58 14.34 -3.66 -10.36
C ILE A 58 15.82 -3.29 -10.53
N ARG A 59 16.14 -1.99 -10.52
CA ARG A 59 17.52 -1.50 -10.62
C ARG A 59 18.38 -2.00 -9.48
N PHE A 60 17.88 -1.92 -8.24
CA PHE A 60 18.55 -2.48 -7.07
C PHE A 60 18.85 -3.98 -7.25
N VAL A 61 17.86 -4.79 -7.64
CA VAL A 61 18.10 -6.22 -7.84
C VAL A 61 19.11 -6.45 -8.97
N GLN A 62 19.02 -5.73 -10.09
CA GLN A 62 19.94 -5.89 -11.23
C GLN A 62 21.38 -5.51 -10.88
N GLU A 63 21.57 -4.45 -10.10
CA GLU A 63 22.88 -3.90 -9.75
C GLU A 63 23.54 -4.68 -8.60
N TYR A 64 22.76 -5.11 -7.60
CA TYR A 64 23.30 -5.66 -6.35
C TYR A 64 23.23 -7.19 -6.26
N SER A 65 22.43 -7.89 -7.08
CA SER A 65 22.29 -9.37 -6.96
C SER A 65 23.44 -10.20 -7.56
N GLN A 66 24.65 -9.64 -7.67
CA GLN A 66 25.82 -10.33 -8.22
C GLN A 66 26.47 -11.21 -7.15
N GLY A 67 26.24 -12.53 -7.18
CA GLY A 67 26.89 -13.48 -6.26
C GLY A 67 25.91 -14.27 -5.38
N SER A 68 25.86 -13.96 -4.08
CA SER A 68 25.04 -14.69 -3.10
C SER A 68 23.54 -14.60 -3.40
N THR A 69 22.84 -15.70 -3.14
CA THR A 69 21.43 -15.93 -3.49
C THR A 69 20.46 -15.74 -2.32
N ASN A 70 20.93 -15.37 -1.13
CA ASN A 70 20.04 -15.23 0.03
C ASN A 70 19.25 -13.91 -0.05
N PRO A 71 17.91 -13.96 -0.16
CA PRO A 71 17.10 -12.75 -0.31
C PRO A 71 16.96 -11.92 0.97
N LEU A 72 17.33 -12.47 2.13
CA LEU A 72 17.09 -11.86 3.44
C LEU A 72 18.35 -11.20 4.03
N TRP A 73 19.53 -11.81 3.88
CA TRP A 73 20.79 -11.33 4.48
C TRP A 73 22.02 -11.46 3.56
N GLY A 74 23.08 -10.71 3.86
CA GLY A 74 24.32 -10.64 3.07
C GLY A 74 24.39 -9.45 2.10
N GLN A 75 25.52 -9.27 1.42
CA GLN A 75 25.79 -8.10 0.54
C GLN A 75 25.70 -8.46 -0.95
N HIS A 76 24.55 -8.97 -1.38
CA HIS A 76 24.27 -9.34 -2.77
C HIS A 76 22.79 -9.19 -3.15
N GLY A 77 22.22 -7.99 -2.98
CA GLY A 77 20.82 -7.69 -3.32
C GLY A 77 19.81 -8.24 -2.30
N SER A 78 20.25 -8.43 -1.05
CA SER A 78 19.41 -8.90 0.04
C SER A 78 18.59 -7.76 0.67
N TRP A 79 17.54 -8.11 1.40
CA TRP A 79 16.78 -7.14 2.19
C TRP A 79 17.65 -6.38 3.20
N ALA A 80 18.57 -7.07 3.89
CA ALA A 80 19.48 -6.42 4.83
C ALA A 80 20.39 -5.37 4.15
N GLU A 81 20.84 -5.63 2.93
CA GLU A 81 21.62 -4.68 2.15
C GLU A 81 20.77 -3.50 1.68
N TYR A 82 19.53 -3.74 1.22
CA TYR A 82 18.59 -2.68 0.87
C TYR A 82 18.38 -1.72 2.06
N ILE A 83 18.13 -2.26 3.26
CA ILE A 83 17.99 -1.45 4.47
C ILE A 83 19.30 -0.72 4.80
N ARG A 84 20.46 -1.35 4.68
CA ARG A 84 21.75 -0.67 4.92
C ARG A 84 21.93 0.54 3.98
N LEU A 85 21.58 0.40 2.71
CA LEU A 85 21.71 1.49 1.72
C LEU A 85 20.77 2.67 2.02
N MET A 86 19.59 2.41 2.60
CA MET A 86 18.68 3.46 3.07
C MET A 86 19.30 4.38 4.14
N PHE A 87 20.34 3.93 4.84
CA PHE A 87 21.03 4.69 5.90
C PHE A 87 22.48 5.03 5.56
N THR A 88 22.85 5.07 4.27
CA THR A 88 24.26 5.21 3.86
C THR A 88 24.88 6.60 4.13
N ASN A 89 24.07 7.64 4.33
CA ASN A 89 24.52 9.00 4.61
C ASN A 89 23.44 9.80 5.36
N PRO A 90 23.75 10.96 5.97
CA PRO A 90 22.77 11.71 6.78
C PRO A 90 21.48 12.09 6.04
N ALA A 91 21.54 12.45 4.76
CA ALA A 91 20.36 12.83 3.98
C ALA A 91 19.46 11.60 3.71
N ALA A 92 20.06 10.48 3.32
CA ALA A 92 19.33 9.21 3.15
C ALA A 92 18.73 8.75 4.48
N SER A 93 19.50 8.83 5.58
CA SER A 93 19.04 8.46 6.92
C SER A 93 17.86 9.30 7.39
N SER A 94 17.86 10.61 7.11
CA SER A 94 16.74 11.50 7.43
C SER A 94 15.45 11.05 6.73
N ALA A 95 15.49 10.84 5.41
CA ALA A 95 14.32 10.37 4.67
C ALA A 95 13.85 8.96 5.10
N SER A 96 14.81 8.07 5.35
CA SER A 96 14.53 6.68 5.73
C SER A 96 13.94 6.56 7.13
N GLN A 97 14.36 7.41 8.06
CA GLN A 97 13.78 7.48 9.41
C GLN A 97 12.32 7.93 9.35
N ASP A 98 12.01 8.99 8.60
CA ASP A 98 10.63 9.45 8.42
C ASP A 98 9.76 8.37 7.76
N TYR A 99 10.26 7.76 6.69
CA TYR A 99 9.60 6.63 6.04
C TYR A 99 9.32 5.48 7.02
N THR A 100 10.31 5.11 7.84
CA THR A 100 10.19 3.98 8.78
C THR A 100 9.14 4.27 9.85
N ILE A 101 9.19 5.46 10.47
CA ILE A 101 8.20 5.86 11.48
C ILE A 101 6.81 5.94 10.85
N ALA A 102 6.68 6.57 9.69
CA ALA A 102 5.39 6.72 9.03
C ALA A 102 4.80 5.37 8.61
N ASN A 103 5.60 4.46 8.05
CA ASN A 103 5.13 3.18 7.53
C ASN A 103 4.94 2.10 8.60
N VAL A 104 5.88 1.97 9.54
CA VAL A 104 5.90 0.85 10.50
C VAL A 104 5.21 1.20 11.82
N VAL A 105 5.11 2.50 12.15
CA VAL A 105 4.46 2.96 13.39
C VAL A 105 3.13 3.64 13.10
N LEU A 106 3.14 4.74 12.34
CA LEU A 106 1.94 5.56 12.18
C LEU A 106 0.88 4.90 11.29
N LEU A 107 1.26 4.35 10.13
CA LEU A 107 0.33 3.71 9.20
C LEU A 107 -0.48 2.57 9.84
N PRO A 108 0.11 1.58 10.55
CA PRO A 108 -0.68 0.54 11.20
C PRO A 108 -1.57 1.13 12.30
N LEU A 109 -1.06 2.02 13.16
CA LEU A 109 -1.87 2.65 14.20
C LEU A 109 -3.08 3.38 13.60
N PHE A 110 -2.84 4.21 12.59
CA PHE A 110 -3.87 4.98 11.91
C PHE A 110 -4.89 4.08 11.21
N THR A 111 -4.44 3.24 10.27
CA THR A 111 -5.35 2.41 9.47
C THR A 111 -6.13 1.42 10.31
N ILE A 112 -5.52 0.80 11.32
CA ILE A 112 -6.18 -0.17 12.19
C ILE A 112 -7.23 0.51 13.07
N VAL A 113 -6.85 1.58 13.79
CA VAL A 113 -7.76 2.26 14.72
C VAL A 113 -8.89 2.95 13.96
N ASP A 114 -8.58 3.74 12.94
CA ASP A 114 -9.59 4.45 12.14
C ASP A 114 -10.46 3.45 11.36
N GLY A 115 -9.85 2.41 10.78
CA GLY A 115 -10.57 1.42 9.99
C GLY A 115 -11.59 0.63 10.81
N TYR A 116 -11.22 0.20 12.02
CA TYR A 116 -12.18 -0.45 12.91
C TYR A 116 -13.26 0.49 13.41
N ARG A 117 -12.94 1.76 13.70
CA ARG A 117 -13.95 2.79 14.06
C ARG A 117 -14.96 3.02 12.94
N ARG A 118 -14.55 2.86 11.69
CA ARG A 118 -15.41 2.94 10.52
C ARG A 118 -16.12 1.62 10.20
N GLY A 119 -15.86 0.53 10.91
CA GLY A 119 -16.46 -0.78 10.61
C GLY A 119 -15.87 -1.47 9.36
N LEU A 120 -14.66 -1.09 8.93
CA LEU A 120 -13.92 -1.83 7.91
C LEU A 120 -13.52 -3.20 8.45
N ARG A 121 -13.57 -4.22 7.60
CA ARG A 121 -13.09 -5.57 7.90
C ARG A 121 -11.60 -5.66 7.61
N ARG A 122 -10.83 -6.15 8.59
CA ARG A 122 -9.38 -6.40 8.50
C ARG A 122 -8.56 -5.18 8.04
N PRO A 123 -8.69 -4.01 8.68
CA PRO A 123 -7.98 -2.79 8.29
C PRO A 123 -6.45 -2.90 8.43
N TRP A 124 -5.94 -3.83 9.25
CA TRP A 124 -4.50 -4.13 9.32
C TRP A 124 -3.90 -4.58 7.96
N LEU A 125 -4.73 -5.05 7.02
CA LEU A 125 -4.27 -5.42 5.69
C LEU A 125 -3.74 -4.21 4.90
N TYR A 126 -4.14 -2.97 5.21
CA TYR A 126 -3.57 -1.79 4.56
C TYR A 126 -2.10 -1.61 4.94
N PHE A 127 -1.73 -1.82 6.20
CA PHE A 127 -0.33 -1.91 6.60
C PHE A 127 0.38 -3.06 5.90
N VAL A 128 -0.20 -4.26 5.87
CA VAL A 128 0.42 -5.40 5.18
C VAL A 128 0.60 -5.14 3.68
N SER A 129 -0.31 -4.39 3.05
CA SER A 129 -0.16 -4.00 1.64
C SER A 129 1.06 -3.13 1.40
N SER A 130 1.47 -2.30 2.37
CA SER A 130 2.64 -1.43 2.23
C SER A 130 3.95 -2.21 2.15
N LEU A 131 3.98 -3.45 2.66
CA LEU A 131 5.14 -4.34 2.60
C LEU A 131 5.38 -4.92 1.20
N PHE A 132 4.34 -4.98 0.36
CA PHE A 132 4.41 -5.64 -0.96
C PHE A 132 4.22 -4.70 -2.15
N THR A 133 3.64 -3.52 -1.91
CA THR A 133 3.36 -2.53 -2.95
C THR A 133 4.29 -1.34 -2.79
N SER A 134 3.83 -0.30 -2.11
CA SER A 134 4.62 0.81 -1.61
C SER A 134 3.89 1.42 -0.39
N PHE A 135 4.63 2.13 0.44
CA PHE A 135 4.06 2.94 1.52
C PHE A 135 2.99 3.92 1.03
N ALA A 136 3.28 4.63 -0.06
CA ALA A 136 2.38 5.62 -0.62
C ALA A 136 1.11 4.97 -1.20
N PHE A 137 1.23 3.80 -1.82
CA PHE A 137 0.08 3.04 -2.33
C PHE A 137 -0.85 2.63 -1.19
N ALA A 138 -0.31 2.11 -0.08
CA ALA A 138 -1.12 1.69 1.06
C ALA A 138 -1.96 2.86 1.64
N PHE A 139 -1.34 4.04 1.76
CA PHE A 139 -2.05 5.26 2.18
C PHE A 139 -3.11 5.67 1.16
N ALA A 140 -2.74 5.78 -0.12
CA ALA A 140 -3.65 6.18 -1.17
C ALA A 140 -4.84 5.21 -1.28
N PHE A 141 -4.60 3.91 -1.15
CA PHE A 141 -5.64 2.90 -1.19
C PHE A 141 -6.56 2.96 0.03
N TYR A 142 -6.00 3.23 1.21
CA TYR A 142 -6.80 3.50 2.41
C TYR A 142 -7.67 4.75 2.23
N PHE A 143 -7.12 5.84 1.69
CA PHE A 143 -7.85 7.08 1.42
C PHE A 143 -8.97 6.88 0.39
N ALA A 144 -8.71 6.15 -0.69
CA ALA A 144 -9.73 5.76 -1.65
C ALA A 144 -10.86 4.95 -0.97
N THR A 145 -10.52 4.08 -0.03
CA THR A 145 -11.50 3.25 0.69
C THR A 145 -12.38 4.09 1.60
N ILE A 146 -11.82 4.99 2.41
CA ILE A 146 -12.60 5.84 3.31
C ILE A 146 -13.46 6.84 2.53
N GLU A 147 -12.98 7.35 1.39
CA GLU A 147 -13.76 8.19 0.47
C GLU A 147 -14.96 7.41 -0.07
N ARG A 148 -14.73 6.17 -0.52
CA ARG A 148 -15.80 5.29 -1.01
C ARG A 148 -16.83 5.00 0.07
N GLN A 149 -16.38 4.77 1.29
CA GLN A 149 -17.26 4.56 2.43
C GLN A 149 -18.07 5.81 2.78
N HIS A 150 -17.44 6.99 2.75
CA HIS A 150 -18.10 8.27 2.99
C HIS A 150 -19.22 8.53 1.98
N ARG A 151 -18.95 8.33 0.68
CA ARG A 151 -19.95 8.46 -0.40
C ARG A 151 -21.13 7.51 -0.21
N ARG A 152 -20.88 6.29 0.27
CA ARG A 152 -21.95 5.31 0.56
C ARG A 152 -22.82 5.72 1.74
N ALA A 153 -22.24 6.32 2.78
CA ALA A 153 -23.00 6.81 3.92
C ALA A 153 -23.87 8.03 3.59
N GLN A 154 -23.49 8.80 2.57
CA GLN A 154 -24.24 9.97 2.07
C GLN A 154 -25.27 9.64 0.98
N ALA A 155 -25.21 8.44 0.38
CA ALA A 155 -26.22 8.03 -0.58
C ALA A 155 -27.59 8.02 0.12
N PRO A 156 -28.61 8.73 -0.42
CA PRO A 156 -29.93 8.75 0.19
C PRO A 156 -30.38 7.30 0.41
N ALA A 157 -30.85 6.98 1.61
CA ALA A 157 -31.67 5.78 1.79
C ALA A 157 -32.78 5.90 0.75
N THR A 158 -32.84 4.97 -0.20
CA THR A 158 -33.99 4.84 -1.06
C THR A 158 -35.18 4.66 -0.12
N VAL A 159 -35.96 5.71 0.06
CA VAL A 159 -37.23 5.65 0.75
C VAL A 159 -38.10 4.81 -0.16
N ASP A 160 -38.27 3.54 0.21
CA ASP A 160 -39.26 2.67 -0.41
C ASP A 160 -40.62 3.34 -0.19
N ALA A 161 -41.22 3.81 -1.28
CA ALA A 161 -42.57 4.38 -1.37
C ALA A 161 -43.49 3.38 -2.06
#